data_AF-A0A442JGZ0-F1
#
_entry.id   AF-A0A442JGZ0-F1
#
_cell.length_a   1.000
_cell.length_b   1.000
_cell.length_c   1.000
_cell.angle_alpha   90.00
_cell.angle_beta   90.00
_cell.angle_gamma   90.00
#
_symmetry.space_group_name_H-M   'P 1'
#
loop_
_entity.id
_entity.type
_entity.pdbx_description
1 polymer ?
#
loop_
_entity_poly.entity_id
_entity_poly.type
_entity_poly.pdbx_seq_one_letter_code
_entity_poly.pdbx_strand_id
1 'polypeptide(L)'
;MVDSREAILIGVKAAHALHRDLGVREQLERSAGGRIDVFGAISKLGATLMFQPLDKLLGAYIPSEEPGILITTKRTLPVQRFTGAHELGHLHMRHEPSLDDEEILRRAPFAPNSRLKRQEQEADSFASMFLAPSWLLALIVQRQQWPAQALADPVTAYQLSLRLGTSYSATCYILERHRAISREQRERLLSFEPKQIKRDLLEGYEPPDWRSDVWLLTNRDEGVLIEGGRNDLFVVRLRENSSAGYLWDFDALTSAGFALVADDQEVDNPDLVGGVLTRRVTARSSQRAHGEVTLQESRPWLPSKPLHELHLQYDLRGPEEPGMWEPELMRVLQAA
;
A
#
# COMPACT_ATOMS: atom_id res chain seq x y z
N MET A 1 -31.30 10.10 -6.16
CA MET A 1 -30.86 9.03 -5.24
C MET A 1 -30.73 7.66 -5.92
N VAL A 2 -31.65 7.25 -6.79
CA VAL A 2 -31.59 5.96 -7.52
C VAL A 2 -30.36 5.86 -8.44
N ASP A 3 -30.07 6.92 -9.21
CA ASP A 3 -28.95 6.97 -10.18
C ASP A 3 -27.57 6.79 -9.52
N SER A 4 -27.36 7.37 -8.33
CA SER A 4 -26.07 7.27 -7.63
C SER A 4 -25.80 5.87 -7.08
N ARG A 5 -26.83 5.18 -6.58
CA ARG A 5 -26.69 3.79 -6.11
C ARG A 5 -26.39 2.84 -7.26
N GLU A 6 -27.03 3.07 -8.41
CA GLU A 6 -26.79 2.29 -9.62
C GLU A 6 -25.35 2.46 -10.13
N ALA A 7 -24.89 3.71 -10.23
CA ALA A 7 -23.50 4.06 -10.58
C ALA A 7 -22.47 3.33 -9.69
N ILE A 8 -22.68 3.36 -8.37
CA ILE A 8 -21.80 2.66 -7.42
C ILE A 8 -21.78 1.15 -7.71
N LEU A 9 -22.94 0.53 -7.93
CA LEU A 9 -23.03 -0.90 -8.21
C LEU A 9 -22.37 -1.29 -9.54
N ILE A 10 -22.45 -0.44 -10.56
CA ILE A 10 -21.78 -0.65 -11.84
C ILE A 10 -20.26 -0.63 -11.66
N GLY A 11 -19.72 0.40 -11.01
CA GLY A 11 -18.28 0.51 -10.73
C GLY A 11 -17.75 -0.67 -9.91
N VAL A 12 -18.48 -1.09 -8.88
CA VAL A 12 -18.13 -2.27 -8.06
C VAL A 12 -18.10 -3.55 -8.90
N LYS A 13 -19.11 -3.76 -9.74
CA LYS A 13 -19.18 -4.95 -10.61
C LYS A 13 -18.05 -4.97 -11.63
N ALA A 14 -17.73 -3.82 -12.23
CA ALA A 14 -16.63 -3.66 -13.16
C ALA A 14 -15.28 -3.98 -12.51
N ALA A 15 -15.02 -3.50 -11.29
CA ALA A 15 -13.80 -3.83 -10.55
C ALA A 15 -13.67 -5.34 -10.28
N HIS A 16 -14.77 -6.00 -9.90
CA HIS A 16 -14.80 -7.45 -9.68
C HIS A 16 -14.59 -8.24 -10.97
N ALA A 17 -15.17 -7.79 -12.09
CA ALA A 17 -14.96 -8.41 -13.39
C ALA A 17 -13.49 -8.33 -13.78
N LEU A 18 -12.89 -7.14 -13.68
CA LEU A 18 -11.49 -6.96 -14.05
C LEU A 18 -10.52 -7.77 -13.17
N HIS A 19 -10.77 -7.87 -11.86
CA HIS A 19 -9.98 -8.73 -10.99
C HIS A 19 -9.95 -10.19 -11.46
N ARG A 20 -11.10 -10.72 -11.85
CA ARG A 20 -11.23 -12.08 -12.36
C ARG A 20 -10.52 -12.23 -13.70
N ASP A 21 -10.73 -11.29 -14.61
CA ASP A 21 -10.19 -11.37 -15.97
C ASP A 21 -8.65 -11.26 -15.98
N LEU A 22 -8.07 -10.50 -15.04
CA LEU A 22 -6.62 -10.40 -14.85
C LEU A 22 -6.02 -11.46 -13.91
N GLY A 23 -6.84 -12.29 -13.26
CA GLY A 23 -6.41 -13.28 -12.27
C GLY A 23 -5.64 -12.68 -11.08
N VAL A 24 -6.04 -11.47 -10.64
CA VAL A 24 -5.30 -10.67 -9.63
C VAL A 24 -5.25 -11.39 -8.29
N ARG A 25 -6.36 -12.03 -7.92
CA ARG A 25 -6.47 -12.74 -6.63
C ARG A 25 -5.54 -13.96 -6.60
N GLU A 26 -5.59 -14.77 -7.64
CA GLU A 26 -4.76 -15.98 -7.76
C GLU A 26 -3.27 -15.64 -7.81
N GLN A 27 -2.91 -14.51 -8.44
CA GLN A 27 -1.54 -14.00 -8.43
C GLN A 27 -1.09 -13.63 -7.01
N LEU A 28 -1.86 -12.81 -6.29
CA LEU A 28 -1.48 -12.37 -4.93
C LEU A 28 -1.48 -13.50 -3.90
N GLU A 29 -2.38 -14.47 -4.02
CA GLU A 29 -2.37 -15.67 -3.16
C GLU A 29 -1.11 -16.53 -3.38
N ARG A 30 -0.51 -16.51 -4.58
CA ARG A 30 0.74 -17.24 -4.90
C ARG A 30 2.00 -16.49 -4.50
N SER A 31 2.01 -15.16 -4.64
CA SER A 31 3.17 -14.31 -4.34
C SER A 31 3.42 -14.08 -2.84
N ALA A 32 2.82 -14.90 -1.97
CA ALA A 32 2.86 -14.76 -0.51
C ALA A 32 2.37 -13.40 0.05
N GLY A 33 1.71 -12.57 -0.76
CA GLY A 33 1.17 -11.27 -0.34
C GLY A 33 1.51 -10.13 -1.31
N GLY A 34 1.45 -8.91 -0.78
CA GLY A 34 1.57 -7.67 -1.55
C GLY A 34 0.23 -6.96 -1.72
N ARG A 35 0.22 -5.89 -2.52
CA ARG A 35 -0.99 -5.14 -2.88
C ARG A 35 -1.27 -5.25 -4.37
N ILE A 36 -2.45 -4.78 -4.78
CA ILE A 36 -2.88 -4.84 -6.18
C ILE A 36 -2.01 -3.91 -7.03
N ASP A 37 -1.36 -4.44 -8.06
CA ASP A 37 -0.59 -3.64 -9.02
C ASP A 37 -1.52 -2.98 -10.05
N VAL A 38 -1.99 -1.78 -9.70
CA VAL A 38 -2.87 -0.99 -10.55
C VAL A 38 -2.16 -0.46 -11.80
N PHE A 39 -0.87 -0.14 -11.72
CA PHE A 39 -0.11 0.37 -12.85
C PHE A 39 0.15 -0.75 -13.87
N GLY A 40 0.48 -1.95 -13.38
CA GLY A 40 0.52 -3.14 -14.22
C GLY A 40 -0.83 -3.52 -14.82
N ALA A 41 -1.93 -3.32 -14.09
CA ALA A 41 -3.27 -3.56 -14.64
C ALA A 41 -3.60 -2.60 -15.81
N ILE A 42 -3.24 -1.32 -15.69
CA ILE A 42 -3.35 -0.34 -16.79
C ILE A 42 -2.57 -0.81 -18.03
N SER A 43 -1.30 -1.16 -17.85
CA SER A 43 -0.45 -1.60 -18.96
C SER A 43 -0.94 -2.91 -19.59
N LYS A 44 -1.47 -3.85 -18.78
CA LYS A 44 -2.09 -5.10 -19.28
C LYS A 44 -3.34 -4.84 -20.13
N LEU A 45 -4.02 -3.71 -19.93
CA LEU A 45 -5.17 -3.29 -20.74
C LEU A 45 -4.76 -2.52 -22.01
N GLY A 46 -3.46 -2.41 -22.27
CA GLY A 46 -2.92 -1.79 -23.48
C GLY A 46 -2.87 -0.28 -23.45
N ALA A 47 -3.07 0.35 -22.29
CA ALA A 47 -2.94 1.79 -22.16
C ALA A 47 -1.49 2.18 -21.79
N THR A 48 -0.96 3.18 -22.51
CA THR A 48 0.34 3.77 -22.21
C THR A 48 0.24 4.56 -20.91
N LEU A 49 1.09 4.24 -19.93
CA LEU A 49 1.07 4.91 -18.63
C LEU A 49 2.22 5.91 -18.49
N MET A 50 1.87 7.18 -18.24
CA MET A 50 2.83 8.26 -18.07
C MET A 50 2.61 9.03 -16.76
N PHE A 51 3.72 9.33 -16.10
CA PHE A 51 3.77 10.16 -14.89
C PHE A 51 4.36 11.52 -15.22
N GLN A 52 3.67 12.60 -14.85
CA GLN A 52 4.14 13.97 -15.12
C GLN A 52 3.78 14.91 -13.98
N PRO A 53 4.51 16.02 -13.78
CA PRO A 53 4.12 17.04 -12.81
C PRO A 53 2.93 17.85 -13.33
N LEU A 54 1.71 17.38 -13.07
CA LEU A 54 0.49 18.06 -13.52
C LEU A 54 0.06 19.15 -12.54
N ASP A 55 -0.35 20.31 -13.07
CA ASP A 55 -0.93 21.40 -12.30
C ASP A 55 -2.45 21.33 -12.29
N LYS A 56 -3.04 21.41 -11.09
CA LYS A 56 -4.50 21.37 -10.84
C LYS A 56 -5.22 20.08 -11.26
N LEU A 57 -4.53 19.13 -11.89
CA LEU A 57 -5.03 17.82 -12.28
C LEU A 57 -4.30 16.72 -11.52
N LEU A 58 -5.04 15.68 -11.12
CA LEU A 58 -4.46 14.49 -10.50
C LEU A 58 -4.10 13.43 -11.55
N GLY A 59 -4.92 13.25 -12.57
CA GLY A 59 -4.69 12.34 -13.68
C GLY A 59 -5.69 12.58 -14.81
N ALA A 60 -5.47 11.93 -15.95
CA ALA A 60 -6.36 12.00 -17.09
C ALA A 60 -6.30 10.71 -17.91
N TYR A 61 -7.47 10.22 -18.29
CA TYR A 61 -7.65 9.20 -19.31
C TYR A 61 -7.82 9.84 -20.70
N ILE A 62 -7.02 9.38 -21.66
CA ILE A 62 -7.04 9.83 -23.05
C ILE A 62 -7.53 8.67 -23.92
N PRO A 63 -8.80 8.68 -24.36
CA PRO A 63 -9.32 7.65 -25.26
C PRO A 63 -8.82 7.90 -26.69
N SER A 64 -8.28 6.86 -27.31
CA SER A 64 -7.80 6.83 -28.70
C SER A 64 -7.68 5.37 -29.16
N GLU A 65 -7.17 5.13 -30.37
CA GLU A 65 -6.82 3.76 -30.80
C GLU A 65 -5.76 3.12 -29.89
N GLU A 66 -4.82 3.93 -29.38
CA GLU A 66 -3.80 3.57 -28.39
C GLU A 66 -4.02 4.37 -27.10
N PRO A 67 -4.84 3.88 -26.16
CA PRO A 67 -5.28 4.68 -25.02
C PRO A 67 -4.10 5.12 -24.14
N GLY A 68 -4.23 6.31 -23.55
CA GLY A 68 -3.22 6.87 -22.64
C GLY A 68 -3.78 7.17 -21.26
N ILE A 69 -2.97 7.00 -20.22
CA ILE A 69 -3.28 7.44 -18.86
C ILE A 69 -2.12 8.31 -18.34
N LEU A 70 -2.46 9.51 -17.88
CA LEU A 70 -1.56 10.44 -17.21
C LEU A 70 -1.83 10.46 -15.72
N ILE A 71 -0.79 10.43 -14.89
CA ILE A 71 -0.88 10.55 -13.43
C ILE A 71 0.10 11.60 -12.92
N THR A 72 -0.33 12.43 -11.97
CA THR A 72 0.52 13.47 -11.39
C THR A 72 1.65 12.90 -10.52
N THR A 73 2.84 13.46 -10.63
CA THR A 73 3.97 13.18 -9.70
C THR A 73 3.96 14.07 -8.46
N LYS A 74 3.07 15.06 -8.39
CA LYS A 74 3.01 16.03 -7.27
C LYS A 74 2.29 15.49 -6.01
N ARG A 75 2.04 14.18 -5.94
CA ARG A 75 1.26 13.53 -4.87
C ARG A 75 1.91 12.24 -4.40
N THR A 76 1.50 11.79 -3.21
CA THR A 76 1.99 10.56 -2.61
C THR A 76 1.52 9.32 -3.38
N LEU A 77 2.23 8.22 -3.21
CA LEU A 77 1.95 6.96 -3.91
C LEU A 77 0.51 6.47 -3.74
N PRO A 78 -0.13 6.50 -2.54
CA PRO A 78 -1.55 6.13 -2.42
C PRO A 78 -2.49 6.97 -3.29
N VAL A 79 -2.19 8.26 -3.47
CA VAL A 79 -2.99 9.16 -4.32
C VAL A 79 -2.76 8.87 -5.80
N GLN A 80 -1.51 8.58 -6.19
CA GLN A 80 -1.19 8.14 -7.56
C GLN A 80 -1.91 6.83 -7.88
N ARG A 81 -1.89 5.86 -6.96
CA ARG A 81 -2.56 4.56 -7.12
C ARG A 81 -4.07 4.71 -7.23
N PHE A 82 -4.70 5.49 -6.36
CA PHE A 82 -6.14 5.76 -6.45
C PHE A 82 -6.51 6.45 -7.77
N THR A 83 -5.70 7.42 -8.19
CA THR A 83 -5.91 8.10 -9.47
C THR A 83 -5.76 7.12 -10.64
N GLY A 84 -4.70 6.32 -10.67
CA GLY A 84 -4.54 5.27 -11.68
C GLY A 84 -5.71 4.28 -11.69
N ALA A 85 -6.22 3.88 -10.53
CA ALA A 85 -7.37 3.00 -10.44
C ALA A 85 -8.66 3.66 -10.97
N HIS A 86 -8.82 4.97 -10.75
CA HIS A 86 -9.93 5.75 -11.27
C HIS A 86 -9.86 5.85 -12.80
N GLU A 87 -8.71 6.23 -13.36
CA GLU A 87 -8.51 6.27 -14.82
C GLU A 87 -8.63 4.88 -15.46
N LEU A 88 -8.16 3.82 -14.78
CA LEU A 88 -8.38 2.44 -15.18
C LEU A 88 -9.87 2.09 -15.24
N GLY A 89 -10.68 2.65 -14.35
CA GLY A 89 -12.13 2.54 -14.38
C GLY A 89 -12.72 3.14 -15.64
N HIS A 90 -12.30 4.36 -16.02
CA HIS A 90 -12.73 4.98 -17.28
C HIS A 90 -12.32 4.15 -18.50
N LEU A 91 -11.10 3.64 -18.53
CA LEU A 91 -10.61 2.77 -19.60
C LEU A 91 -11.44 1.47 -19.70
N HIS A 92 -11.60 0.76 -18.60
CA HIS A 92 -12.26 -0.55 -18.58
C HIS A 92 -13.76 -0.45 -18.92
N MET A 93 -14.43 0.59 -18.42
CA MET A 93 -15.86 0.84 -18.68
C MET A 93 -16.11 1.65 -19.96
N ARG A 94 -15.04 2.04 -20.68
CA ARG A 94 -15.08 2.83 -21.93
C ARG A 94 -15.88 4.11 -21.77
N HIS A 95 -15.63 4.84 -20.68
CA HIS A 95 -16.24 6.15 -20.46
C HIS A 95 -15.82 7.13 -21.55
N GLU A 96 -16.75 8.02 -21.92
CA GLU A 96 -16.50 9.05 -22.91
C GLU A 96 -15.86 10.27 -22.22
N PRO A 97 -14.88 10.92 -22.87
CA PRO A 97 -14.32 12.16 -22.34
C PRO A 97 -15.39 13.27 -22.45
N SER A 98 -15.29 14.31 -21.61
CA SER A 98 -16.13 15.50 -21.80
C SER A 98 -15.70 16.18 -23.11
N LEU A 99 -16.55 16.12 -24.14
CA LEU A 99 -16.27 16.67 -25.48
C LEU A 99 -16.56 18.18 -25.60
N ASP A 100 -17.15 18.81 -24.58
CA ASP A 100 -17.79 20.14 -24.71
C ASP A 100 -17.12 21.29 -23.96
N ASP A 101 -15.97 21.10 -23.32
CA ASP A 101 -15.28 22.23 -22.70
C ASP A 101 -13.78 22.16 -23.01
N GLU A 102 -13.16 23.32 -23.23
CA GLU A 102 -11.70 23.55 -23.14
C GLU A 102 -11.11 23.18 -21.76
N GLU A 103 -11.86 22.43 -20.96
CA GLU A 103 -11.64 21.96 -19.61
C GLU A 103 -11.46 20.43 -19.55
N ILE A 104 -10.92 19.82 -20.62
CA ILE A 104 -10.55 18.39 -20.76
C ILE A 104 -9.66 17.86 -19.60
N LEU A 105 -9.19 18.73 -18.70
CA LEU A 105 -8.13 18.44 -17.73
C LEU A 105 -8.47 18.87 -16.30
N ARG A 106 -9.74 18.90 -15.89
CA ARG A 106 -10.08 19.22 -14.49
C ARG A 106 -10.95 18.17 -13.84
N ARG A 107 -10.46 17.65 -12.71
CA ARG A 107 -11.31 17.24 -11.58
C ARG A 107 -12.08 18.48 -11.11
N ALA A 108 -13.10 18.89 -11.86
CA ALA A 108 -13.98 19.97 -11.47
C ALA A 108 -15.09 19.37 -10.57
N PRO A 109 -15.29 19.88 -9.34
CA PRO A 109 -16.39 19.43 -8.46
C PRO A 109 -17.81 19.73 -9.02
N PHE A 110 -17.90 20.34 -10.20
CA PHE A 110 -19.11 20.84 -10.81
C PHE A 110 -19.22 20.37 -12.25
N ALA A 111 -19.33 19.05 -12.46
CA ALA A 111 -19.75 18.54 -13.77
C ALA A 111 -21.20 19.00 -14.04
N PRO A 112 -21.46 19.83 -15.08
CA PRO A 112 -22.80 20.33 -15.37
C PRO A 112 -23.74 19.24 -15.89
N ASN A 113 -23.17 18.14 -16.41
CA ASN A 113 -23.88 17.04 -17.03
C ASN A 113 -24.09 15.86 -16.07
N SER A 114 -25.32 15.35 -15.97
CA SER A 114 -25.67 14.18 -15.16
C SER A 114 -24.92 12.90 -15.59
N ARG A 115 -24.65 12.74 -16.89
CA ARG A 115 -23.90 11.59 -17.42
C ARG A 115 -22.45 11.57 -16.93
N LEU A 116 -21.77 12.71 -17.00
CA LEU A 116 -20.40 12.84 -16.52
C LEU A 116 -20.35 12.58 -15.01
N LYS A 117 -21.25 13.19 -14.24
CA LYS A 117 -21.37 12.93 -12.81
C LYS A 117 -21.58 11.45 -12.47
N ARG A 118 -22.32 10.71 -13.30
CA ARG A 118 -22.52 9.26 -13.16
C ARG A 118 -21.24 8.49 -13.44
N GLN A 119 -20.54 8.78 -14.54
CA GLN A 119 -19.28 8.13 -14.91
C GLN A 119 -18.18 8.33 -13.86
N GLU A 120 -18.08 9.53 -13.29
CA GLU A 120 -17.15 9.82 -12.18
C GLU A 120 -17.48 8.97 -10.94
N GLN A 121 -18.76 8.81 -10.60
CA GLN A 121 -19.18 7.96 -9.48
C GLN A 121 -18.92 6.48 -9.74
N GLU A 122 -19.09 6.02 -10.97
CA GLU A 122 -18.74 4.68 -11.43
C GLU A 122 -17.21 4.46 -11.29
N ALA A 123 -16.39 5.39 -11.77
CA ALA A 123 -14.93 5.33 -11.70
C ALA A 123 -14.38 5.40 -10.26
N ASP A 124 -14.93 6.26 -9.40
CA ASP A 124 -14.56 6.32 -7.98
C ASP A 124 -14.91 5.02 -7.23
N SER A 125 -16.09 4.46 -7.53
CA SER A 125 -16.54 3.21 -6.92
C SER A 125 -15.71 2.03 -7.41
N PHE A 126 -15.37 2.02 -8.71
CA PHE A 126 -14.43 1.09 -9.31
C PHE A 126 -13.08 1.18 -8.60
N ALA A 127 -12.47 2.36 -8.51
CA ALA A 127 -11.14 2.57 -7.94
C ALA A 127 -11.03 2.05 -6.50
N SER A 128 -12.02 2.40 -5.68
CA SER A 128 -12.09 1.96 -4.28
C SER A 128 -12.20 0.44 -4.15
N MET A 129 -13.04 -0.20 -4.97
CA MET A 129 -13.24 -1.66 -4.91
C MET A 129 -12.13 -2.44 -5.59
N PHE A 130 -11.48 -1.85 -6.60
CA PHE A 130 -10.33 -2.44 -7.28
C PHE A 130 -9.11 -2.45 -6.36
N LEU A 131 -8.81 -1.34 -5.66
CA LEU A 131 -7.62 -1.29 -4.80
C LEU A 131 -7.79 -2.03 -3.47
N ALA A 132 -9.01 -2.06 -2.91
CA ALA A 132 -9.26 -2.65 -1.60
C ALA A 132 -10.52 -3.54 -1.58
N PRO A 133 -10.53 -4.64 -2.34
CA PRO A 133 -11.63 -5.59 -2.30
C PRO A 133 -11.66 -6.35 -0.96
N SER A 134 -12.84 -6.83 -0.58
CA SER A 134 -13.03 -7.54 0.70
C SER A 134 -12.16 -8.79 0.85
N TRP A 135 -11.88 -9.49 -0.26
CA TRP A 135 -11.01 -10.67 -0.23
C TRP A 135 -9.56 -10.32 0.10
N LEU A 136 -9.03 -9.18 -0.38
CA LEU A 136 -7.67 -8.75 -0.05
C LEU A 136 -7.57 -8.33 1.41
N LEU A 137 -8.59 -7.62 1.91
CA LEU A 137 -8.71 -7.29 3.33
C LEU A 137 -8.65 -8.57 4.19
N ALA A 138 -9.43 -9.59 3.83
CA ALA A 138 -9.45 -10.86 4.55
C ALA A 138 -8.09 -11.58 4.50
N LEU A 139 -7.41 -11.59 3.35
CA LEU A 139 -6.07 -12.18 3.21
C LEU A 139 -5.06 -11.49 4.14
N ILE A 140 -5.03 -10.15 4.17
CA ILE A 140 -4.13 -9.39 5.04
C ILE A 140 -4.45 -9.67 6.51
N VAL A 141 -5.73 -9.60 6.91
CA VAL A 141 -6.15 -9.82 8.30
C VAL A 141 -5.82 -11.23 8.78
N GLN A 142 -6.07 -12.24 7.95
CA GLN A 142 -5.75 -13.63 8.26
C GLN A 142 -4.24 -13.82 8.42
N ARG A 143 -3.46 -13.29 7.49
CA ARG A 143 -1.99 -13.37 7.52
C ARG A 143 -1.42 -12.69 8.76
N GLN A 144 -1.89 -11.49 9.06
CA GLN A 144 -1.50 -10.74 10.24
C GLN A 144 -2.10 -11.29 11.54
N GLN A 145 -2.97 -12.31 11.45
CA GLN A 145 -3.69 -12.91 12.58
C GLN A 145 -4.34 -11.86 13.48
N TRP A 146 -4.88 -10.80 12.87
CA TRP A 146 -5.55 -9.75 13.62
C TRP A 146 -6.95 -10.23 14.00
N PRO A 147 -7.33 -10.17 15.28
CA PRO A 147 -8.70 -10.47 15.67
C PRO A 147 -9.62 -9.35 15.16
N ALA A 148 -10.91 -9.64 14.97
CA ALA A 148 -11.85 -8.70 14.35
C ALA A 148 -11.88 -7.33 15.04
N GLN A 149 -11.81 -7.30 16.38
CA GLN A 149 -11.79 -6.07 17.17
C GLN A 149 -10.54 -5.20 16.93
N ALA A 150 -9.43 -5.77 16.48
CA ALA A 150 -8.23 -5.01 16.17
C ALA A 150 -8.43 -4.09 14.96
N LEU A 151 -9.41 -4.33 14.09
CA LEU A 151 -9.68 -3.44 12.96
C LEU A 151 -10.21 -2.05 13.38
N ALA A 152 -10.66 -1.92 14.64
CA ALA A 152 -11.04 -0.64 15.24
C ALA A 152 -9.89 0.03 16.03
N ASP A 153 -8.69 -0.55 16.02
CA ASP A 153 -7.48 0.04 16.59
C ASP A 153 -6.74 0.91 15.54
N PRO A 154 -6.32 2.14 15.88
CA PRO A 154 -5.70 3.06 14.94
C PRO A 154 -4.38 2.57 14.35
N VAL A 155 -3.54 1.87 15.14
CA VAL A 155 -2.28 1.30 14.64
C VAL A 155 -2.58 0.23 13.59
N THR A 156 -3.53 -0.65 13.87
CA THR A 156 -3.94 -1.72 12.96
C THR A 156 -4.55 -1.17 11.67
N ALA A 157 -5.47 -0.21 11.75
CA ALA A 157 -6.07 0.43 10.58
C ALA A 157 -5.02 1.17 9.73
N TYR A 158 -4.04 1.79 10.37
CA TYR A 158 -2.90 2.40 9.70
C TYR A 158 -1.99 1.38 9.02
N GLN A 159 -1.58 0.32 9.70
CA GLN A 159 -0.77 -0.76 9.12
C GLN A 159 -1.48 -1.51 7.98
N LEU A 160 -2.81 -1.61 8.05
CA LEU A 160 -3.63 -2.12 6.96
C LEU A 160 -3.62 -1.19 5.74
N SER A 161 -3.66 0.14 5.94
CA SER A 161 -3.61 1.13 4.86
C SER A 161 -2.33 1.02 4.02
N LEU A 162 -1.18 0.81 4.67
CA LEU A 162 0.10 0.61 4.00
C LEU A 162 0.09 -0.67 3.15
N ARG A 163 -0.42 -1.78 3.73
CA ARG A 163 -0.53 -3.09 3.06
C ARG A 163 -1.54 -3.12 1.92
N LEU A 164 -2.56 -2.27 1.94
CA LEU A 164 -3.47 -2.05 0.81
C LEU A 164 -2.90 -1.07 -0.23
N GLY A 165 -1.97 -0.21 0.19
CA GLY A 165 -1.48 0.93 -0.60
C GLY A 165 -2.54 2.03 -0.77
N THR A 166 -3.37 2.24 0.27
CA THR A 166 -4.41 3.27 0.34
C THR A 166 -4.05 4.29 1.43
N SER A 167 -4.71 5.46 1.44
CA SER A 167 -4.54 6.39 2.56
C SER A 167 -5.21 5.84 3.83
N TYR A 168 -4.75 6.30 5.00
CA TYR A 168 -5.36 5.97 6.29
C TYR A 168 -6.87 6.28 6.30
N SER A 169 -7.25 7.50 5.89
CA SER A 169 -8.64 7.92 5.86
C SER A 169 -9.50 7.07 4.91
N ALA A 170 -9.01 6.78 3.70
CA ALA A 170 -9.71 5.92 2.76
C ALA A 170 -9.92 4.51 3.34
N THR A 171 -8.91 3.97 4.04
CA THR A 171 -8.97 2.66 4.68
C THR A 171 -10.05 2.59 5.76
N CYS A 172 -10.21 3.64 6.56
CA CYS A 172 -11.31 3.72 7.54
C CYS A 172 -12.69 3.64 6.87
N TYR A 173 -12.91 4.34 5.75
CA TYR A 173 -14.16 4.25 4.99
C TYR A 173 -14.35 2.88 4.33
N ILE A 174 -13.27 2.27 3.83
CA ILE A 174 -13.29 0.92 3.24
C ILE A 174 -13.70 -0.12 4.30
N LEU A 175 -13.15 -0.04 5.51
CA LEU A 175 -13.50 -0.93 6.61
C LEU A 175 -15.00 -0.84 6.96
N GLU A 176 -15.56 0.36 7.05
CA GLU A 176 -17.00 0.54 7.28
C GLU A 176 -17.82 -0.01 6.11
N ARG A 177 -17.41 0.27 4.85
CA ARG A 177 -18.10 -0.20 3.64
C ARG A 177 -18.20 -1.72 3.60
N HIS A 178 -17.13 -2.42 3.98
CA HIS A 178 -17.09 -3.88 4.08
C HIS A 178 -17.72 -4.43 5.35
N ARG A 179 -18.29 -3.56 6.21
CA ARG A 179 -18.89 -3.91 7.50
C ARG A 179 -17.91 -4.57 8.48
N ALA A 180 -16.62 -4.30 8.32
CA ALA A 180 -15.58 -4.75 9.24
C ALA A 180 -15.56 -3.92 10.53
N ILE A 181 -16.01 -2.67 10.46
CA ILE A 181 -16.21 -1.78 11.60
C ILE A 181 -17.55 -1.04 11.49
N SER A 182 -18.04 -0.51 12.61
CA SER A 182 -19.21 0.37 12.65
C SER A 182 -18.86 1.80 12.21
N ARG A 183 -19.89 2.59 11.91
CA ARG A 183 -19.76 4.02 11.62
C ARG A 183 -19.10 4.80 12.77
N GLU A 184 -19.47 4.48 14.01
CA GLU A 184 -18.90 5.09 15.22
C GLU A 184 -17.41 4.76 15.34
N GLN A 185 -17.03 3.50 15.12
CA GLN A 185 -15.63 3.09 15.11
C GLN A 185 -14.83 3.80 14.02
N ARG A 186 -15.38 3.97 12.82
CA ARG A 186 -14.76 4.78 11.76
C ARG A 186 -14.57 6.23 12.18
N GLU A 187 -15.59 6.87 12.75
CA GLU A 187 -15.51 8.27 13.20
C GLU A 187 -14.44 8.43 14.29
N ARG A 188 -14.34 7.47 15.21
CA ARG A 188 -13.25 7.39 16.19
C ARG A 188 -11.88 7.20 15.53
N LEU A 189 -11.73 6.30 14.56
CA LEU A 189 -10.45 6.12 13.86
C LEU A 189 -9.99 7.39 13.16
N LEU A 190 -10.93 8.12 12.53
CA LEU A 190 -10.64 9.38 11.83
C LEU A 190 -10.25 10.52 12.77
N SER A 191 -10.53 10.43 14.09
CA SER A 191 -10.04 11.41 15.05
C SER A 191 -8.57 11.24 15.41
N PHE A 192 -7.92 10.12 15.03
CA PHE A 192 -6.48 9.93 15.20
C PHE A 192 -5.74 10.43 13.97
N GLU A 193 -4.83 11.37 14.18
CA GLU A 193 -3.93 11.82 13.12
C GLU A 193 -2.85 10.76 12.84
N PRO A 194 -2.53 10.45 11.56
CA PRO A 194 -1.47 9.51 11.22
C PRO A 194 -0.13 9.85 11.87
N LYS A 195 0.18 11.14 12.05
CA LYS A 195 1.40 11.58 12.74
C LYS A 195 1.47 11.05 14.18
N GLN A 196 0.36 11.06 14.92
CA GLN A 196 0.33 10.57 16.29
C GLN A 196 0.57 9.05 16.32
N ILE A 197 -0.08 8.31 15.42
CA ILE A 197 0.11 6.85 15.27
C ILE A 197 1.57 6.52 14.95
N LYS A 198 2.18 7.23 13.98
CA LYS A 198 3.59 7.07 13.60
C LYS A 198 4.53 7.37 14.77
N ARG A 199 4.23 8.38 15.58
CA ARG A 199 5.03 8.75 16.74
C ARG A 199 5.00 7.67 17.82
N ASP A 200 3.83 7.10 18.06
CA ASP A 200 3.66 5.98 19.01
C ASP A 200 4.38 4.72 18.51
N LEU A 201 4.44 4.50 17.18
CA LEU A 201 5.23 3.44 16.56
C LEU A 201 6.75 3.69 16.55
N LEU A 202 7.25 4.89 16.81
CA LEU A 202 8.69 5.17 16.78
C LEU A 202 9.30 5.32 18.18
N GLU A 203 8.48 5.27 19.24
CA GLU A 203 8.90 5.19 20.65
C GLU A 203 10.08 6.11 21.03
N GLY A 204 10.03 7.38 20.58
CA GLY A 204 11.03 8.40 20.92
C GLY A 204 12.00 8.75 19.80
N TYR A 205 12.04 7.98 18.71
CA TYR A 205 12.74 8.40 17.49
C TYR A 205 11.90 9.42 16.70
N GLU A 206 12.49 10.58 16.42
CA GLU A 206 11.86 11.61 15.56
C GLU A 206 12.43 11.52 14.13
N PRO A 207 11.60 11.18 13.12
CA PRO A 207 12.05 11.11 11.74
C PRO A 207 12.25 12.53 11.16
N PRO A 208 13.11 12.69 10.15
CA PRO A 208 13.32 13.98 9.49
C PRO A 208 12.05 14.57 8.82
N ASP A 209 11.17 13.70 8.32
CA ASP A 209 9.87 14.10 7.76
C ASP A 209 8.79 13.05 8.10
N TRP A 210 7.71 13.50 8.73
CA TRP A 210 6.52 12.71 9.09
C TRP A 210 5.64 12.31 7.89
N ARG A 211 5.94 12.82 6.69
CA ARG A 211 5.36 12.31 5.44
C ARG A 211 5.79 10.89 5.13
N SER A 212 6.97 10.48 5.60
CA SER A 212 7.47 9.11 5.44
C SER A 212 6.58 8.13 6.19
N ASP A 213 6.29 6.99 5.60
CA ASP A 213 5.50 5.97 6.26
C ASP A 213 6.34 5.15 7.23
N VAL A 214 5.66 4.58 8.22
CA VAL A 214 6.23 3.78 9.30
C VAL A 214 5.57 2.42 9.27
N TRP A 215 6.33 1.42 8.86
CA TRP A 215 5.90 0.03 8.76
C TRP A 215 6.22 -0.69 10.06
N LEU A 216 5.23 -1.41 10.61
CA LEU A 216 5.46 -2.36 11.69
C LEU A 216 5.55 -3.74 11.06
N LEU A 217 6.75 -4.34 11.14
CA LEU A 217 7.07 -5.64 10.59
C LEU A 217 7.28 -6.64 11.72
N THR A 218 6.69 -7.83 11.57
CA THR A 218 6.77 -8.93 12.52
C THR A 218 7.09 -10.22 11.78
N ASN A 219 7.20 -11.34 12.50
CA ASN A 219 7.32 -12.67 11.90
C ASN A 219 6.14 -13.04 10.99
N ARG A 220 5.02 -12.29 11.05
CA ARG A 220 3.86 -12.47 10.17
C ARG A 220 4.05 -11.88 8.77
N ASP A 221 5.10 -11.11 8.55
CA ASP A 221 5.45 -10.51 7.27
C ASP A 221 6.41 -11.39 6.44
N GLU A 222 6.67 -12.62 6.88
CA GLU A 222 7.51 -13.62 6.20
C GLU A 222 7.19 -13.86 4.71
N GLY A 223 8.14 -13.53 3.84
CA GLY A 223 8.01 -13.67 2.38
C GLY A 223 7.13 -12.59 1.73
N VAL A 224 6.72 -11.56 2.46
CA VAL A 224 5.90 -10.46 1.88
C VAL A 224 6.78 -9.49 1.10
N LEU A 225 6.25 -9.03 -0.04
CA LEU A 225 6.74 -7.83 -0.71
C LEU A 225 6.23 -6.56 -0.04
N ILE A 226 7.16 -5.79 0.54
CA ILE A 226 6.91 -4.50 1.16
C ILE A 226 7.11 -3.40 0.11
N GLU A 227 6.01 -2.80 -0.34
CA GLU A 227 6.05 -1.72 -1.32
C GLU A 227 5.90 -0.34 -0.65
N GLY A 228 7.03 0.28 -0.32
CA GLY A 228 7.11 1.54 0.40
C GLY A 228 7.75 2.67 -0.41
N GLY A 229 8.07 3.75 0.28
CA GLY A 229 8.82 4.89 -0.23
C GLY A 229 10.28 4.88 0.22
N ARG A 230 11.13 5.59 -0.54
CA ARG A 230 12.57 5.69 -0.31
C ARG A 230 12.98 6.23 1.07
N ASN A 231 12.08 6.93 1.78
CA ASN A 231 12.33 7.56 3.08
C ASN A 231 11.58 6.86 4.23
N ASP A 232 10.86 5.78 3.94
CA ASP A 232 10.04 5.09 4.95
C ASP A 232 10.91 4.46 6.04
N LEU A 233 10.26 4.25 7.18
CA LEU A 233 10.82 3.61 8.36
C LEU A 233 10.18 2.24 8.55
N PHE A 234 10.99 1.29 9.02
CA PHE A 234 10.61 -0.09 9.22
C PHE A 234 10.96 -0.47 10.66
N VAL A 235 9.93 -0.56 11.49
CA VAL A 235 10.01 -1.04 12.87
C VAL A 235 9.87 -2.55 12.83
N VAL A 236 10.99 -3.25 12.95
CA VAL A 236 11.06 -4.70 12.99
C VAL A 236 10.93 -5.14 14.44
N ARG A 237 9.79 -5.76 14.78
CA ARG A 237 9.45 -6.21 16.13
C ARG A 237 9.40 -7.73 16.16
N LEU A 238 10.44 -8.37 16.70
CA LEU A 238 10.64 -9.81 16.67
C LEU A 238 10.86 -10.39 18.06
N ARG A 239 10.19 -11.50 18.33
CA ARG A 239 10.39 -12.26 19.56
C ARG A 239 11.77 -12.93 19.50
N GLU A 240 12.54 -12.84 20.58
CA GLU A 240 13.92 -13.31 20.65
C GLU A 240 14.14 -14.26 21.82
N ASN A 241 14.76 -15.41 21.54
CA ASN A 241 15.10 -16.48 22.48
C ASN A 241 16.46 -16.23 23.14
N SER A 242 16.62 -15.02 23.65
CA SER A 242 17.86 -14.51 24.24
C SER A 242 18.40 -15.38 25.38
N SER A 243 17.52 -15.95 26.22
CA SER A 243 17.92 -16.84 27.32
C SER A 243 18.53 -18.18 26.87
N ALA A 244 18.21 -18.63 25.67
CA ALA A 244 18.83 -19.79 25.02
C ALA A 244 20.04 -19.41 24.14
N GLY A 245 20.46 -18.14 24.18
CA GLY A 245 21.58 -17.59 23.44
C GLY A 245 21.30 -17.30 21.97
N TYR A 246 20.05 -17.35 21.54
CA TYR A 246 19.66 -17.02 20.17
C TYR A 246 19.37 -15.52 20.07
N LEU A 247 20.04 -14.85 19.13
CA LEU A 247 19.96 -13.41 18.90
C LEU A 247 19.60 -13.15 17.44
N TRP A 248 18.77 -12.14 17.19
CA TRP A 248 18.49 -11.68 15.84
C TRP A 248 19.66 -10.86 15.30
N ASP A 249 20.12 -11.22 14.11
CA ASP A 249 21.10 -10.46 13.34
C ASP A 249 20.40 -9.45 12.41
N PHE A 250 20.73 -8.17 12.60
CA PHE A 250 20.20 -7.05 11.82
C PHE A 250 21.26 -6.44 10.88
N ASP A 251 22.48 -6.97 10.83
CA ASP A 251 23.53 -6.52 9.89
C ASP A 251 23.10 -6.73 8.43
N ALA A 252 22.20 -7.69 8.18
CA ALA A 252 21.56 -7.88 6.88
C ALA A 252 20.78 -6.63 6.42
N LEU A 253 20.16 -5.87 7.33
CA LEU A 253 19.50 -4.60 6.99
C LEU A 253 20.52 -3.55 6.55
N THR A 254 21.63 -3.42 7.28
CA THR A 254 22.70 -2.48 6.91
C THR A 254 23.36 -2.87 5.59
N SER A 255 23.58 -4.16 5.36
CA SER A 255 24.11 -4.70 4.10
C SER A 255 23.16 -4.44 2.92
N ALA A 256 21.85 -4.46 3.17
CA ALA A 256 20.82 -4.08 2.21
C ALA A 256 20.65 -2.56 2.01
N GLY A 257 21.45 -1.74 2.71
CA GLY A 257 21.49 -0.28 2.55
C GLY A 257 20.55 0.50 3.49
N PHE A 258 19.96 -0.16 4.50
CA PHE A 258 19.15 0.51 5.51
C PHE A 258 20.03 1.07 6.64
N ALA A 259 19.70 2.26 7.13
CA ALA A 259 20.31 2.81 8.34
C ALA A 259 19.53 2.37 9.57
N LEU A 260 20.19 1.71 10.53
CA LEU A 260 19.59 1.43 11.84
C LEU A 260 19.58 2.72 12.67
N VAL A 261 18.41 3.17 13.10
CA VAL A 261 18.22 4.46 13.77
C VAL A 261 17.74 4.32 15.23
N ALA A 262 17.22 3.16 15.60
CA ALA A 262 16.92 2.78 16.98
C ALA A 262 17.01 1.26 17.12
N ASP A 263 17.42 0.78 18.30
CA ASP A 263 17.50 -0.63 18.65
C ASP A 263 17.17 -0.78 20.15
N ASP A 264 15.98 -1.29 20.43
CA ASP A 264 15.41 -1.39 21.76
C ASP A 264 15.01 -2.83 22.10
N GLN A 265 14.75 -3.05 23.39
CA GLN A 265 14.27 -4.32 23.92
C GLN A 265 12.99 -4.09 24.73
N GLU A 266 11.91 -4.76 24.32
CA GLU A 266 10.66 -4.80 25.06
C GLU A 266 10.64 -6.07 25.92
N VAL A 267 10.44 -5.89 27.23
CA VAL A 267 10.34 -7.01 28.17
C VAL A 267 8.85 -7.31 28.40
N ASP A 268 8.39 -8.49 27.98
CA ASP A 268 6.99 -8.92 28.10
C ASP A 268 6.51 -8.92 29.57
N ASN A 269 7.41 -9.26 30.51
CA ASN A 269 7.17 -9.16 31.95
C ASN A 269 8.45 -8.76 32.69
N PRO A 270 8.57 -7.52 33.19
CA PRO A 270 9.78 -7.02 33.84
C PRO A 270 10.14 -7.77 35.14
N ASP A 271 9.17 -8.47 35.75
CA ASP A 271 9.39 -9.23 36.99
C ASP A 271 9.90 -10.66 36.74
N LEU A 272 9.97 -11.10 35.48
CA LEU A 272 10.33 -12.48 35.11
C LEU A 272 11.76 -12.54 34.54
N VAL A 273 12.70 -13.01 35.37
CA VAL A 273 14.11 -13.21 34.97
C VAL A 273 14.22 -14.34 33.94
N GLY A 274 14.88 -14.07 32.81
CA GLY A 274 15.11 -15.06 31.74
C GLY A 274 13.90 -15.28 30.82
N GLY A 275 12.88 -14.41 30.90
CA GLY A 275 11.73 -14.42 30.00
C GLY A 275 12.12 -14.18 28.54
N VAL A 276 11.20 -14.56 27.64
CA VAL A 276 11.34 -14.23 26.23
C VAL A 276 11.19 -12.71 26.08
N LEU A 277 12.13 -12.08 25.37
CA LEU A 277 12.10 -10.66 25.10
C LEU A 277 11.68 -10.40 23.65
N THR A 278 11.22 -9.20 23.37
CA THR A 278 10.95 -8.75 22.00
C THR A 278 11.99 -7.72 21.61
N ARG A 279 12.79 -8.01 20.59
CA ARG A 279 13.68 -7.01 19.97
C ARG A 279 12.86 -6.11 19.07
N ARG A 280 13.15 -4.81 19.16
CA ARG A 280 12.51 -3.77 18.37
C ARG A 280 13.59 -2.93 17.71
N VAL A 281 13.76 -3.10 16.40
CA VAL A 281 14.77 -2.36 15.62
C VAL A 281 14.06 -1.45 14.63
N THR A 282 14.42 -0.17 14.61
CA THR A 282 13.93 0.77 13.60
C THR A 282 15.01 0.97 12.54
N ALA A 283 14.69 0.57 11.32
CA ALA A 283 15.51 0.78 10.14
C ALA A 283 14.90 1.87 9.25
N ARG A 284 15.74 2.68 8.63
CA ARG A 284 15.34 3.75 7.71
C ARG A 284 15.95 3.53 6.35
N SER A 285 15.11 3.57 5.31
CA SER A 285 15.59 3.63 3.93
C SER A 285 16.08 5.05 3.59
N SER A 286 17.04 5.14 2.67
CA SER A 286 17.49 6.42 2.11
C SER A 286 17.61 6.43 0.59
N GLN A 287 17.30 5.29 -0.06
CA GLN A 287 17.52 5.08 -1.49
C GLN A 287 16.27 4.52 -2.15
N ARG A 288 16.10 4.82 -3.44
CA ARG A 288 15.14 4.11 -4.29
C ARG A 288 15.77 2.77 -4.65
N ALA A 289 15.33 1.71 -3.99
CA ALA A 289 15.86 0.38 -4.19
C ALA A 289 14.74 -0.65 -4.14
N HIS A 290 14.97 -1.77 -4.79
CA HIS A 290 14.22 -2.99 -4.56
C HIS A 290 15.22 -4.12 -4.28
N GLY A 291 14.79 -5.14 -3.57
CA GLY A 291 15.67 -6.24 -3.19
C GLY A 291 15.02 -7.14 -2.16
N GLU A 292 15.87 -7.96 -1.53
CA GLU A 292 15.46 -8.91 -0.51
C GLU A 292 16.39 -8.79 0.69
N VAL A 293 15.85 -8.99 1.89
CA VAL A 293 16.63 -9.09 3.12
C VAL A 293 16.16 -10.31 3.90
N THR A 294 17.13 -11.04 4.47
CA THR A 294 16.86 -12.18 5.34
C THR A 294 17.48 -11.88 6.70
N LEU A 295 16.64 -11.80 7.73
CA LEU A 295 17.10 -11.73 9.11
C LEU A 295 17.17 -13.15 9.67
N GLN A 296 18.14 -13.41 10.54
CA GLN A 296 18.35 -14.73 11.11
C GLN A 296 18.47 -14.64 12.63
N GLU A 297 17.77 -15.53 13.33
CA GLU A 297 17.94 -15.72 14.77
C GLU A 297 18.92 -16.88 14.99
N SER A 298 20.15 -16.58 15.43
CA SER A 298 21.22 -17.58 15.55
C SER A 298 22.05 -17.39 16.82
N ARG A 299 22.98 -18.31 17.09
CA ARG A 299 23.97 -18.18 18.17
C ARG A 299 25.26 -17.64 17.55
N PRO A 300 25.62 -16.35 17.71
CA PRO A 300 26.76 -15.77 16.99
C PRO A 300 28.10 -16.45 17.25
N TRP A 301 28.24 -17.11 18.41
CA TRP A 301 29.46 -17.83 18.81
C TRP A 301 29.49 -19.30 18.41
N LEU A 302 28.40 -19.84 17.84
CA LEU A 302 28.33 -21.24 17.44
C LEU A 302 27.80 -21.34 16.00
N PRO A 303 28.59 -21.84 15.04
CA PRO A 303 28.11 -22.06 13.68
C PRO A 303 27.04 -23.17 13.70
N SER A 304 25.78 -22.75 13.74
CA SER A 304 24.61 -23.62 13.75
C SER A 304 23.54 -23.05 12.82
N LYS A 305 22.63 -23.92 12.35
CA LYS A 305 21.46 -23.47 11.60
C LYS A 305 20.68 -22.42 12.41
N PRO A 306 20.20 -21.33 11.79
CA PRO A 306 19.31 -20.37 12.45
C PRO A 306 18.09 -21.08 13.06
N LEU A 307 17.65 -20.59 14.22
CA LEU A 307 16.44 -21.05 14.88
C LEU A 307 15.19 -20.59 14.12
N HIS A 308 15.18 -19.31 13.76
CA HIS A 308 14.15 -18.68 12.93
C HIS A 308 14.80 -17.80 11.87
N GLU A 309 14.07 -17.58 10.79
CA GLU A 309 14.42 -16.65 9.72
C GLU A 309 13.22 -15.74 9.44
N LEU A 310 13.50 -14.52 9.02
CA LEU A 310 12.51 -13.60 8.46
C LEU A 310 13.00 -13.14 7.09
N HIS A 311 12.37 -13.63 6.04
CA HIS A 311 12.62 -13.20 4.67
C HIS A 311 11.65 -12.08 4.29
N LEU A 312 12.16 -10.99 3.72
CA LEU A 312 11.37 -9.85 3.27
C LEU A 312 11.84 -9.46 1.88
N GLN A 313 10.88 -9.22 0.99
CA GLN A 313 11.15 -8.52 -0.27
C GLN A 313 10.72 -7.07 -0.11
N TYR A 314 11.40 -6.14 -0.76
CA TYR A 314 11.02 -4.74 -0.72
C TYR A 314 11.13 -4.07 -2.08
N ASP A 315 10.22 -3.12 -2.33
CA ASP A 315 10.29 -2.16 -3.42
C ASP A 315 9.99 -0.76 -2.87
N LEU A 316 11.05 0.04 -2.73
CA LEU A 316 11.03 1.38 -2.16
C LEU A 316 11.16 2.46 -3.23
N ARG A 317 10.84 2.12 -4.48
CA ARG A 317 10.85 3.07 -5.58
C ARG A 317 9.66 4.02 -5.54
N GLY A 318 8.60 3.78 -4.78
CA GLY A 318 7.49 4.74 -4.71
C GLY A 318 7.87 6.11 -4.10
N PRO A 319 7.15 7.20 -4.41
CA PRO A 319 6.21 7.38 -5.53
C PRO A 319 6.90 7.39 -6.91
N GLU A 320 6.11 7.26 -7.97
CA GLU A 320 6.61 7.26 -9.35
C GLU A 320 7.17 8.63 -9.76
N GLU A 321 8.30 8.60 -10.47
CA GLU A 321 9.00 9.80 -10.98
C GLU A 321 8.51 10.15 -12.40
N PRO A 322 8.76 11.37 -12.91
CA PRO A 322 8.30 11.77 -14.23
C PRO A 322 8.85 10.87 -15.35
N GLY A 323 7.97 10.46 -16.26
CA GLY A 323 8.32 9.62 -17.41
C GLY A 323 7.28 8.55 -17.72
N MET A 324 7.59 7.69 -18.68
CA MET A 324 6.85 6.46 -18.91
C MET A 324 7.04 5.52 -17.71
N TRP A 325 6.00 4.77 -17.35
CA TRP A 325 6.09 3.80 -16.27
C TRP A 325 7.25 2.82 -16.49
N GLU A 326 8.14 2.69 -15.50
CA GLU A 326 9.46 2.05 -15.67
C GLU A 326 9.38 0.62 -16.27
N PRO A 327 8.49 -0.29 -15.83
CA PRO A 327 8.35 -1.62 -16.45
C PRO A 327 7.87 -1.61 -17.90
N GLU A 328 7.15 -0.56 -18.33
CA GLU A 328 6.76 -0.37 -19.72
C GLU A 328 7.93 0.19 -20.53
N LEU A 329 8.63 1.20 -20.00
CA LEU A 329 9.84 1.75 -20.61
C LEU A 329 10.89 0.66 -20.88
N MET A 330 11.15 -0.20 -19.89
CA MET A 330 12.11 -1.30 -20.04
C MET A 330 11.70 -2.29 -21.12
N ARG A 331 10.40 -2.60 -21.25
CA ARG A 331 9.89 -3.46 -22.33
C ARG A 331 10.08 -2.82 -23.71
N VAL A 332 9.80 -1.52 -23.84
CA VAL A 332 9.99 -0.76 -25.09
C VAL A 332 11.47 -0.72 -25.47
N LEU A 333 12.36 -0.42 -24.51
CA LEU A 333 13.81 -0.37 -24.74
C LEU A 333 14.40 -1.74 -25.11
N GLN A 334 13.82 -2.85 -24.64
CA GLN A 334 14.25 -4.20 -25.02
C GLN A 334 13.74 -4.62 -26.41
N ALA A 335 12.69 -3.97 -26.91
CA ALA A 335 12.09 -4.26 -28.21
C ALA A 335 12.67 -3.41 -29.37
N ALA A 336 13.50 -2.40 -29.06
CA ALA A 336 14.15 -1.49 -30.00
C ALA A 336 15.55 -1.97 -30.40
#